data_AF-A0A0A8E4K6-F1
#
_entry.id   AF-A0A0A8E4K6-F1
#
_cell.length_a   1.000
_cell.length_b   1.000
_cell.length_c   1.000
_cell.angle_alpha   90.00
_cell.angle_beta   90.00
_cell.angle_gamma   90.00
#
_symmetry.space_group_name_H-M   'P 1'
#
loop_
_entity.id
_entity.type
_entity.pdbx_description
1 polymer ?
#
loop_
_entity_poly.entity_id
_entity_poly.type
_entity_poly.pdbx_seq_one_letter_code
_entity_poly.pdbx_strand_id
1 'polypeptide(L)'
;MLNSDELLAIGAALVQTVRTIIRYSDNMDESGQLFDGLKQSHVYEELTSKYPIWRSNPYTPDGVGKKSLELGAGFCDSLSLACLYIAKGLEEIRIGTFYLSIMSTPTHVFVLAHTSLDLFKSSSGSSKMWRYYKKDFEALSNSVGFENAVIIDPWIYKATKLENYLEHLEHARLYQVQDFYDSDIRYLDSVVHLKISPTTTVSQIHKKYIDIFTESYKSQKQKLDNKRDTFARGRRFSSVRESLVRNIERGIQQAQITSLRDFFIRLANQSSSWYSGYKHSDRKGKCIRSVITYLDTLINDINYPGDAKLIEIFQRVLTILPIVRKSNNIPNNLSLENIAMTKTAKGLFDSVVTPDRPLAFEAIDSLNLDWIRRAHRGSDRVKYKVLFREIIKWNASKNVDALFLQKFYTNKDGYYELVNLAIQG
;
A
#
# COMPACT_ATOMS: atom_id res chain seq x y z
N MET A 1 31.90 28.64 7.83
CA MET A 1 31.69 27.37 8.56
C MET A 1 30.28 26.92 8.26
N LEU A 2 30.05 25.65 7.91
CA LEU A 2 28.71 25.17 7.51
C LEU A 2 27.77 25.24 8.73
N ASN A 3 26.63 25.91 8.60
CA ASN A 3 25.68 26.09 9.70
C ASN A 3 24.95 24.76 9.99
N SER A 4 24.75 24.43 11.27
CA SER A 4 23.99 23.26 11.72
C SER A 4 22.55 23.25 11.19
N ASP A 5 21.92 24.40 11.01
CA ASP A 5 20.57 24.48 10.41
C ASP A 5 20.54 24.05 8.94
N GLU A 6 21.61 24.33 8.19
CA GLU A 6 21.70 23.92 6.78
C GLU A 6 21.92 22.41 6.66
N LEU A 7 22.80 21.84 7.50
CA LEU A 7 22.95 20.39 7.61
C LEU A 7 21.64 19.72 8.05
N LEU A 8 20.89 20.34 8.96
CA LEU A 8 19.61 19.84 9.41
C LEU A 8 18.56 19.85 8.29
N ALA A 9 18.53 20.91 7.47
CA ALA A 9 17.65 20.97 6.31
C ALA A 9 17.97 19.88 5.28
N ILE A 10 19.27 19.64 5.00
CA ILE A 10 19.72 18.54 4.13
C ILE A 10 19.31 17.18 4.73
N GLY A 11 19.58 16.96 6.01
CA GLY A 11 19.25 15.72 6.71
C GLY A 11 17.75 15.44 6.73
N ALA A 12 16.93 16.44 7.06
CA ALA A 12 15.47 16.32 7.04
C ALA A 12 14.92 16.06 5.62
N ALA A 13 15.53 16.66 4.60
CA ALA A 13 15.17 16.41 3.21
C ALA A 13 15.51 14.97 2.79
N LEU A 14 16.70 14.45 3.13
CA LEU A 14 17.09 13.06 2.86
C LEU A 14 16.13 12.06 3.51
N VAL A 15 15.77 12.28 4.78
CA VAL A 15 14.78 11.48 5.50
C VAL A 15 13.44 11.49 4.76
N GLN A 16 12.97 12.69 4.38
CA GLN A 16 11.69 12.84 3.67
C GLN A 16 11.71 12.16 2.29
N THR A 17 12.82 12.25 1.55
CA THR A 17 13.00 11.59 0.25
C THR A 17 12.93 10.08 0.39
N VAL A 18 13.74 9.51 1.29
CA VAL A 18 13.74 8.06 1.53
C VAL A 18 12.35 7.60 1.97
N ARG A 19 11.67 8.34 2.86
CA ARG A 19 10.35 7.94 3.38
C ARG A 19 9.17 8.18 2.44
N THR A 20 9.36 8.98 1.39
CA THR A 20 8.40 9.06 0.29
C THR A 20 8.40 7.77 -0.54
N ILE A 21 9.57 7.12 -0.64
CA ILE A 21 9.79 5.92 -1.46
C ILE A 21 9.59 4.65 -0.63
N ILE A 22 10.27 4.55 0.52
CA ILE A 22 10.21 3.43 1.47
C ILE A 22 9.40 3.89 2.68
N ARG A 23 8.07 3.72 2.56
CA ARG A 23 7.11 4.32 3.51
C ARG A 23 7.19 3.76 4.91
N TYR A 24 7.56 2.49 5.07
CA TYR A 24 7.57 1.75 6.33
C TYR A 24 8.83 0.91 6.45
N SER A 25 9.29 0.70 7.68
CA SER A 25 10.32 -0.30 8.00
C SER A 25 9.64 -1.51 8.61
N ASP A 26 9.89 -2.68 8.04
CA ASP A 26 9.35 -3.95 8.52
C ASP A 26 10.08 -4.49 9.76
N ASN A 27 11.27 -3.98 10.11
CA ASN A 27 11.96 -4.28 11.37
C ASN A 27 11.47 -3.44 12.58
N MET A 28 10.25 -2.89 12.51
CA MET A 28 9.56 -2.23 13.64
C MET A 28 8.32 -3.05 14.00
N ASP A 29 8.53 -4.28 14.46
CA ASP A 29 7.49 -5.29 14.60
C ASP A 29 7.39 -5.91 16.00
N GLU A 30 8.06 -5.34 17.00
CA GLU A 30 7.87 -5.72 18.40
C GLU A 30 6.65 -5.02 19.03
N SER A 31 6.37 -5.34 20.30
CA SER A 31 5.23 -4.77 21.02
C SER A 31 5.33 -3.24 21.09
N GLY A 32 4.23 -2.56 20.78
CA GLY A 32 4.14 -1.09 20.73
C GLY A 32 4.80 -0.44 19.51
N GLN A 33 5.47 -1.19 18.64
CA GLN A 33 6.11 -0.67 17.44
C GLN A 33 5.14 -0.58 16.24
N LEU A 34 5.65 -0.16 15.08
CA LEU A 34 4.85 0.19 13.92
C LEU A 34 3.99 -0.96 13.40
N PHE A 35 4.43 -2.21 13.48
CA PHE A 35 3.70 -3.40 12.99
C PHE A 35 3.10 -4.26 14.10
N ASP A 36 3.05 -3.78 15.33
CA ASP A 36 2.37 -4.50 16.43
C ASP A 36 0.93 -4.84 16.05
N GLY A 37 0.55 -6.11 16.22
CA GLY A 37 -0.75 -6.66 15.80
C GLY A 37 -1.04 -6.68 14.28
N LEU A 38 -0.13 -6.23 13.40
CA LEU A 38 -0.35 -6.13 11.94
C LEU A 38 0.59 -7.01 11.08
N LYS A 39 1.30 -7.97 11.68
CA LYS A 39 2.23 -8.86 10.95
C LYS A 39 1.55 -9.77 9.91
N GLN A 40 0.25 -10.02 10.03
CA GLN A 40 -0.53 -10.80 9.06
C GLN A 40 -1.13 -9.93 7.95
N SER A 41 -0.79 -8.64 7.90
CA SER A 41 -1.27 -7.77 6.83
C SER A 41 -0.47 -7.99 5.55
N HIS A 42 -1.15 -7.87 4.41
CA HIS A 42 -0.50 -7.98 3.10
C HIS A 42 0.65 -6.98 2.92
N VAL A 43 0.58 -5.80 3.55
CA VAL A 43 1.67 -4.79 3.52
C VAL A 43 2.92 -5.32 4.21
N TYR A 44 2.78 -5.93 5.39
CA TYR A 44 3.91 -6.51 6.10
C TYR A 44 4.50 -7.69 5.32
N GLU A 45 3.66 -8.61 4.87
CA GLU A 45 4.07 -9.78 4.07
C GLU A 45 4.82 -9.36 2.80
N GLU A 46 4.33 -8.33 2.10
CA GLU A 46 5.00 -7.79 0.90
C GLU A 46 6.40 -7.24 1.23
N LEU A 47 6.54 -6.46 2.30
CA LEU A 47 7.83 -5.90 2.72
C LEU A 47 8.81 -7.01 3.09
N THR A 48 8.38 -7.97 3.92
CA THR A 48 9.21 -9.09 4.37
C THR A 48 9.60 -10.01 3.20
N SER A 49 8.73 -10.21 2.21
CA SER A 49 9.06 -11.01 1.02
C SER A 49 10.21 -10.44 0.20
N LYS A 50 10.43 -9.12 0.26
CA LYS A 50 11.51 -8.41 -0.45
C LYS A 50 12.84 -8.48 0.29
N TYR A 51 12.84 -8.86 1.58
CA TYR A 51 14.02 -8.89 2.45
C TYR A 51 15.22 -9.66 1.86
N PRO A 52 15.08 -10.92 1.38
CA PRO A 52 16.21 -11.68 0.85
C PRO A 52 16.82 -11.02 -0.40
N ILE A 53 15.99 -10.31 -1.18
CA ILE A 53 16.37 -9.74 -2.46
C ILE A 53 17.37 -8.60 -2.24
N TRP A 54 17.06 -7.63 -1.38
CA TRP A 54 17.99 -6.52 -1.17
C TRP A 54 19.20 -6.93 -0.31
N ARG A 55 19.05 -7.81 0.68
CA ARG A 55 20.17 -8.28 1.53
C ARG A 55 21.23 -9.07 0.77
N SER A 56 20.88 -9.66 -0.38
CA SER A 56 21.84 -10.34 -1.25
C SER A 56 22.86 -9.40 -1.92
N ASN A 57 22.67 -8.08 -1.83
CA ASN A 57 23.53 -7.10 -2.48
C ASN A 57 24.69 -6.68 -1.56
N PRO A 58 25.80 -6.15 -2.13
CA PRO A 58 26.88 -5.59 -1.34
C PRO A 58 26.36 -4.52 -0.36
N TYR A 59 26.82 -4.59 0.89
CA TYR A 59 26.51 -3.61 1.94
C TYR A 59 27.20 -2.27 1.64
N THR A 60 26.63 -1.53 0.69
CA THR A 60 27.10 -0.24 0.21
C THR A 60 25.89 0.61 -0.23
N PRO A 61 26.06 1.93 -0.41
CA PRO A 61 25.01 2.76 -0.98
C PRO A 61 24.53 2.25 -2.37
N ASP A 62 25.44 1.83 -3.25
CA ASP A 62 25.11 1.37 -4.61
C ASP A 62 24.52 -0.03 -4.68
N GLY A 63 24.77 -0.88 -3.67
CA GLY A 63 24.19 -2.21 -3.55
C GLY A 63 22.85 -2.17 -2.80
N VAL A 64 22.91 -2.36 -1.48
CA VAL A 64 21.72 -2.39 -0.61
C VAL A 64 20.91 -1.09 -0.66
N GLY A 65 21.55 0.08 -0.62
CA GLY A 65 20.84 1.37 -0.58
C GLY A 65 19.98 1.61 -1.84
N LYS A 66 20.60 1.48 -3.02
CA LYS A 66 19.90 1.54 -4.32
C LYS A 66 18.79 0.49 -4.42
N LYS A 67 19.09 -0.76 -4.04
CA LYS A 67 18.11 -1.85 -4.18
C LYS A 67 16.89 -1.66 -3.30
N SER A 68 17.08 -1.13 -2.08
CA SER A 68 15.98 -0.81 -1.16
C SER A 68 15.05 0.24 -1.75
N LEU A 69 15.60 1.28 -2.41
CA LEU A 69 14.81 2.30 -3.11
C LEU A 69 14.06 1.75 -4.32
N GLU A 70 14.64 0.81 -5.06
CA GLU A 70 13.97 0.14 -6.19
C GLU A 70 12.79 -0.73 -5.74
N LEU A 71 12.94 -1.42 -4.61
CA LEU A 71 11.92 -2.34 -4.09
C LEU A 71 10.86 -1.66 -3.20
N GLY A 72 11.17 -0.46 -2.69
CA GLY A 72 10.33 0.26 -1.74
C GLY A 72 10.28 -0.38 -0.36
N ALA A 73 11.32 -1.10 0.05
CA ALA A 73 11.40 -1.85 1.32
C ALA A 73 12.81 -1.75 1.93
N GLY A 74 12.92 -1.75 3.27
CA GLY A 74 14.21 -1.66 3.95
C GLY A 74 14.15 -1.54 5.47
N PHE A 75 15.27 -1.89 6.11
CA PHE A 75 15.52 -1.77 7.55
C PHE A 75 16.32 -0.50 7.87
N CYS A 76 16.59 -0.22 9.14
CA CYS A 76 17.36 0.96 9.56
C CYS A 76 18.69 1.14 8.81
N ASP A 77 19.43 0.04 8.60
CA ASP A 77 20.69 0.02 7.87
C ASP A 77 20.53 0.36 6.37
N SER A 78 19.57 -0.28 5.72
CA SER A 78 19.35 -0.11 4.28
C SER A 78 18.73 1.24 3.95
N LEU A 79 17.90 1.79 4.84
CA LEU A 79 17.40 3.16 4.76
C LEU A 79 18.54 4.18 4.90
N SER A 80 19.49 3.95 5.81
CA SER A 80 20.67 4.79 5.99
C SER A 80 21.58 4.76 4.75
N LEU A 81 21.80 3.57 4.18
CA LEU A 81 22.51 3.42 2.91
C LEU A 81 21.77 4.07 1.73
N ALA A 82 20.44 4.08 1.73
CA ALA A 82 19.64 4.77 0.73
C ALA A 82 19.80 6.29 0.81
N CYS A 83 19.88 6.88 2.00
CA CYS A 83 20.22 8.30 2.17
C CYS A 83 21.57 8.62 1.54
N LEU A 84 22.59 7.80 1.82
CA LEU A 84 23.93 7.98 1.25
C LEU A 84 23.93 7.79 -0.27
N TYR A 85 23.17 6.84 -0.80
CA TYR A 85 23.05 6.64 -2.24
C TYR A 85 22.54 7.92 -2.90
N ILE A 86 21.39 8.43 -2.45
CA ILE A 86 20.78 9.67 -2.98
C ILE A 86 21.77 10.84 -2.91
N ALA A 87 22.47 11.00 -1.78
CA ALA A 87 23.43 12.08 -1.57
C ALA A 87 24.56 12.15 -2.63
N LYS A 88 24.99 11.01 -3.19
CA LYS A 88 26.05 10.99 -4.21
C LYS A 88 25.68 11.73 -5.51
N GLY A 89 24.39 11.86 -5.80
CA GLY A 89 23.88 12.42 -7.06
C GLY A 89 23.43 13.87 -6.98
N LEU A 90 23.58 14.53 -5.82
CA LEU A 90 23.01 15.84 -5.56
C LEU A 90 24.06 16.94 -5.61
N GLU A 91 23.82 17.95 -6.46
CA GLU A 91 24.64 19.16 -6.50
C GLU A 91 24.19 20.13 -5.41
N GLU A 92 22.88 20.19 -5.13
CA GLU A 92 22.25 21.12 -4.19
C GLU A 92 22.73 20.95 -2.75
N ILE A 93 23.30 19.80 -2.40
CA ILE A 93 23.87 19.55 -1.07
C ILE A 93 25.31 20.06 -0.93
N ARG A 94 25.97 20.53 -2.00
CA ARG A 94 27.39 20.93 -2.01
C ARG A 94 27.61 22.39 -1.62
N ILE A 95 26.95 22.82 -0.55
CA ILE A 95 27.03 24.19 -0.02
C ILE A 95 28.35 24.47 0.74
N GLY A 96 29.16 23.44 0.97
CA GLY A 96 30.49 23.52 1.57
C GLY A 96 31.07 22.12 1.77
N THR A 97 32.15 21.99 2.54
CA THR A 97 32.75 20.68 2.83
C THR A 97 32.21 20.10 4.13
N PHE A 98 31.60 18.92 4.06
CA PHE A 98 31.17 18.11 5.20
C PHE A 98 31.18 16.62 4.81
N TYR A 99 30.87 15.77 5.77
CA TYR A 99 30.90 14.33 5.62
C TYR A 99 29.55 13.74 6.01
N LEU A 100 29.13 12.69 5.29
CA LEU A 100 28.04 11.81 5.71
C LEU A 100 28.64 10.46 6.05
N SER A 101 28.52 10.05 7.30
CA SER A 101 29.09 8.80 7.82
C SER A 101 28.00 7.87 8.28
N ILE A 102 28.11 6.59 7.94
CA ILE A 102 27.26 5.58 8.55
C ILE A 102 27.72 5.32 9.99
N MET A 103 26.78 5.44 10.92
CA MET A 103 27.01 5.24 12.34
C MET A 103 26.06 4.16 12.84
N SER A 104 26.40 3.52 13.95
CA SER A 104 25.63 2.40 14.48
C SER A 104 25.72 2.31 15.98
N THR A 105 24.66 1.88 16.63
CA THR A 105 24.70 1.11 17.87
C THR A 105 24.73 -0.39 17.52
N PRO A 106 24.83 -1.34 18.46
CA PRO A 106 24.78 -2.76 18.13
C PRO A 106 23.48 -3.20 17.42
N THR A 107 22.38 -2.45 17.60
CA THR A 107 21.04 -2.84 17.16
C THR A 107 20.42 -1.87 16.15
N HIS A 108 21.03 -0.70 15.92
CA HIS A 108 20.49 0.32 15.03
C HIS A 108 21.58 1.03 14.23
N VAL A 109 21.22 1.47 13.02
CA VAL A 109 22.11 2.15 12.07
C VAL A 109 21.46 3.46 11.62
N PHE A 110 22.24 4.53 11.62
CA PHE A 110 21.83 5.87 11.22
C PHE A 110 22.94 6.56 10.40
N VAL A 111 22.63 7.73 9.84
CA VAL A 111 23.62 8.58 9.16
C VAL A 111 23.94 9.79 10.03
N LEU A 112 25.22 10.13 10.13
CA LEU A 112 25.67 11.36 10.78
C LEU A 112 26.24 12.32 9.74
N ALA A 113 25.67 13.52 9.64
CA ALA A 113 26.29 14.63 8.93
C ALA A 113 27.20 15.40 9.88
N HIS A 114 28.47 15.62 9.52
CA HIS A 114 29.45 16.26 10.41
C HIS A 114 30.62 16.90 9.64
N THR A 115 31.45 17.69 10.33
CA THR A 115 32.68 18.26 9.77
C THR A 115 33.97 17.65 10.32
N SER A 116 33.88 16.66 11.23
CA SER A 116 35.06 15.95 11.77
C SER A 116 35.86 15.21 10.68
N LEU A 117 37.05 15.73 10.38
CA LEU A 117 38.02 15.08 9.48
C LEU A 117 38.59 13.79 10.10
N ASP A 118 38.69 13.73 11.43
CA ASP A 118 39.23 12.58 12.14
C ASP A 118 38.34 11.35 11.96
N LEU A 119 37.02 11.50 12.11
CA LEU A 119 36.07 10.43 11.81
C LEU A 119 36.18 10.00 10.34
N PHE A 120 36.22 10.96 9.41
CA PHE A 120 36.36 10.65 7.98
C PHE A 120 37.66 9.90 7.64
N LYS A 121 38.78 10.24 8.29
CA LYS A 121 40.07 9.57 8.07
C LYS A 121 40.18 8.23 8.79
N SER A 122 39.44 8.05 9.89
CA SER A 122 39.46 6.80 10.67
C SER A 122 38.90 5.58 9.93
N SER A 123 38.31 5.79 8.74
CA SER A 123 37.71 4.77 7.87
C SER A 123 38.62 4.29 6.73
N SER A 124 39.93 4.51 6.83
CA SER A 124 40.90 4.12 5.79
C SER A 124 41.26 2.62 5.80
N GLY A 125 40.62 1.81 6.64
CA GLY A 125 40.84 0.36 6.70
C GLY A 125 40.11 -0.40 5.59
N SER A 126 40.67 -1.53 5.17
CA SER A 126 40.04 -2.50 4.26
C SER A 126 39.08 -3.47 4.96
N SER A 127 38.99 -3.41 6.29
CA SER A 127 38.13 -4.31 7.08
C SER A 127 36.69 -3.78 7.09
N LYS A 128 35.69 -4.63 6.83
CA LYS A 128 34.26 -4.28 6.87
C LYS A 128 33.66 -4.48 8.27
N MET A 129 34.33 -3.97 9.30
CA MET A 129 33.96 -4.22 10.70
C MET A 129 33.51 -2.94 11.40
N TRP A 130 32.48 -3.07 12.23
CA TRP A 130 32.06 -1.99 13.13
C TRP A 130 33.11 -1.75 14.20
N ARG A 131 33.60 -0.52 14.29
CA ARG A 131 34.58 -0.10 15.28
C ARG A 131 33.95 0.83 16.29
N TYR A 132 34.27 0.62 17.55
CA TYR A 132 33.93 1.54 18.64
C TYR A 132 34.44 2.95 18.32
N TYR A 133 33.62 3.95 18.59
CA TYR A 133 33.98 5.37 18.45
C TYR A 133 33.78 6.13 19.76
N LYS A 134 32.58 6.07 20.33
CA LYS A 134 32.18 6.78 21.54
C LYS A 134 31.23 5.92 22.37
N LYS A 135 31.17 6.18 23.67
CA LYS A 135 30.31 5.45 24.61
C LYS A 135 28.81 5.65 24.34
N ASP A 136 28.41 6.86 23.98
CA ASP A 136 27.00 7.23 23.81
C ASP A 136 26.90 8.54 22.99
N PHE A 137 25.67 9.02 22.79
CA PHE A 137 25.41 10.28 22.11
C PHE A 137 25.93 11.51 22.86
N GLU A 138 25.99 11.48 24.19
CA GLU A 138 26.52 12.57 25.01
C GLU A 138 28.04 12.74 24.79
N ALA A 139 28.78 11.63 24.85
CA ALA A 139 30.21 11.61 24.56
C ALA A 139 30.49 12.02 23.10
N LEU A 140 29.60 11.66 22.17
CA LEU A 140 29.70 12.07 20.78
C LEU A 140 29.44 13.57 20.59
N SER A 141 28.40 14.13 21.23
CA SER A 141 28.03 15.55 21.11
C SER A 141 29.10 16.49 21.69
N ASN A 142 29.82 16.05 22.72
CA ASN A 142 30.90 16.80 23.35
C ASN A 142 32.26 16.65 22.64
N SER A 143 32.31 15.94 21.51
CA SER A 143 33.56 15.71 20.78
C SER A 143 33.87 16.82 19.77
N VAL A 144 35.16 17.18 19.67
CA VAL A 144 35.65 18.16 18.70
C VAL A 144 35.30 17.75 17.26
N GLY A 145 34.81 18.71 16.47
CA GLY A 145 34.43 18.49 15.07
C GLY A 145 32.99 18.00 14.86
N PHE A 146 32.19 17.92 15.93
CA PHE A 146 30.77 17.57 15.91
C PHE A 146 29.84 18.70 16.36
N GLU A 147 30.35 19.92 16.50
CA GLU A 147 29.62 21.09 17.01
C GLU A 147 28.39 21.44 16.14
N ASN A 148 28.46 21.13 14.84
CA ASN A 148 27.35 21.34 13.90
C ASN A 148 26.72 20.03 13.39
N ALA A 149 27.04 18.89 14.03
CA ALA A 149 26.64 17.59 13.52
C ALA A 149 25.13 17.37 13.61
N VAL A 150 24.60 16.54 12.70
CA VAL A 150 23.19 16.21 12.59
C VAL A 150 23.02 14.70 12.47
N ILE A 151 22.19 14.15 13.35
CA ILE A 151 21.70 12.77 13.27
C ILE A 151 20.62 12.74 12.18
N ILE A 152 20.78 11.87 11.20
CA ILE A 152 19.86 11.65 10.09
C ILE A 152 19.34 10.22 10.22
N ASP A 153 18.10 10.10 10.65
CA ASP A 153 17.49 8.82 10.99
C ASP A 153 16.18 8.61 10.22
N PRO A 154 16.26 7.98 9.03
CA PRO A 154 15.07 7.61 8.32
C PRO A 154 14.22 6.60 9.09
N TRP A 155 14.80 5.73 9.95
CA TRP A 155 14.07 4.68 10.66
C TRP A 155 12.90 5.28 11.47
N ILE A 156 13.18 6.31 12.26
CA ILE A 156 12.18 7.07 13.03
C ILE A 156 11.72 8.36 12.35
N TYR A 157 11.91 8.49 11.02
CA TYR A 157 11.42 9.62 10.21
C TYR A 157 11.93 11.00 10.69
N LYS A 158 13.14 11.11 11.25
CA LYS A 158 13.63 12.33 11.89
C LYS A 158 15.08 12.64 11.57
N ALA A 159 15.38 13.93 11.46
CA ALA A 159 16.74 14.45 11.56
C ALA A 159 16.82 15.42 12.76
N THR A 160 17.95 15.48 13.45
CA THR A 160 18.10 16.28 14.68
C THR A 160 19.55 16.73 14.83
N LYS A 161 19.77 17.96 15.29
CA LYS A 161 21.14 18.38 15.65
C LYS A 161 21.66 17.48 16.77
N LEU A 162 22.92 17.09 16.70
CA LEU A 162 23.52 16.20 17.68
C LEU A 162 23.54 16.82 19.08
N GLU A 163 23.72 18.13 19.20
CA GLU A 163 23.58 18.87 20.48
C GLU A 163 22.21 18.64 21.16
N ASN A 164 21.17 18.33 20.38
CA ASN A 164 19.81 18.07 20.85
C ASN A 164 19.46 16.57 20.80
N TYR A 165 20.44 15.67 20.97
CA TYR A 165 20.21 14.22 20.85
C TYR A 165 19.12 13.69 21.82
N LEU A 166 18.91 14.33 22.99
CA LEU A 166 17.83 13.95 23.90
C LEU A 166 16.44 14.05 23.25
N GLU A 167 16.21 15.08 22.41
CA GLU A 167 14.96 15.19 21.64
C GLU A 167 14.83 14.08 20.57
N HIS A 168 15.97 13.58 20.08
CA HIS A 168 16.00 12.46 19.15
C HIS A 168 15.59 11.16 19.86
N LEU A 169 16.12 10.92 21.06
CA LEU A 169 15.78 9.77 21.90
C LEU A 169 14.31 9.80 22.34
N GLU A 170 13.79 10.96 22.75
CA GLU A 170 12.36 11.12 23.04
C GLU A 170 11.49 10.83 21.83
N HIS A 171 11.95 11.18 20.62
CA HIS A 171 11.23 10.81 19.41
C HIS A 171 11.28 9.30 19.14
N ALA A 172 12.44 8.65 19.34
CA ALA A 172 12.57 7.20 19.23
C ALA A 172 11.68 6.46 20.24
N ARG A 173 11.48 7.03 21.44
CA ARG A 173 10.55 6.52 22.44
C ARG A 173 9.10 6.49 21.95
N LEU A 174 8.68 7.46 21.15
CA LEU A 174 7.34 7.45 20.52
C LEU A 174 7.14 6.24 19.60
N TYR A 175 8.23 5.71 19.04
CA TYR A 175 8.24 4.52 18.18
C TYR A 175 8.54 3.23 18.95
N GLN A 176 8.71 3.28 20.29
CA GLN A 176 9.11 2.15 21.14
C GLN A 176 10.42 1.50 20.69
N VAL A 177 11.39 2.34 20.29
CA VAL A 177 12.73 1.89 19.82
C VAL A 177 13.87 2.67 20.50
N GLN A 178 13.61 3.40 21.58
CA GLN A 178 14.65 4.17 22.28
C GLN A 178 15.82 3.29 22.74
N ASP A 179 15.54 2.09 23.25
CA ASP A 179 16.56 1.17 23.76
C ASP A 179 17.55 0.73 22.68
N PHE A 180 17.18 0.84 21.40
CA PHE A 180 18.09 0.56 20.29
C PHE A 180 19.21 1.61 20.15
N TYR A 181 19.10 2.74 20.85
CA TYR A 181 20.09 3.81 20.88
C TYR A 181 20.96 3.76 22.14
N ASP A 182 20.63 2.92 23.12
CA ASP A 182 21.31 2.85 24.43
C ASP A 182 22.53 1.93 24.39
N SER A 183 23.58 2.36 23.68
CA SER A 183 24.85 1.65 23.61
C SER A 183 25.96 2.49 22.97
N ASP A 184 27.19 1.99 23.06
CA ASP A 184 28.36 2.43 22.30
C ASP A 184 28.04 2.78 20.84
N ILE A 185 28.43 3.99 20.44
CA ILE A 185 28.43 4.47 19.08
C ILE A 185 29.64 3.90 18.34
N ARG A 186 29.35 3.33 17.17
CA ARG A 186 30.30 2.69 16.27
C ARG A 186 30.26 3.34 14.90
N TYR A 187 31.36 3.21 14.17
CA TYR A 187 31.42 3.52 12.74
C TYR A 187 31.85 2.28 11.96
N LEU A 188 31.49 2.20 10.68
CA LEU A 188 31.93 1.10 9.83
C LEU A 188 33.32 1.41 9.28
N ASP A 189 34.31 0.61 9.65
CA ASP A 189 35.59 0.61 8.97
C ASP A 189 35.34 0.18 7.51
N SER A 190 35.89 0.91 6.53
CA SER A 190 35.61 0.86 5.07
C SER A 190 34.44 1.72 4.52
N VAL A 191 34.78 2.49 3.47
CA VAL A 191 34.03 3.11 2.32
C VAL A 191 32.66 3.79 2.53
N VAL A 192 31.97 3.66 3.66
CA VAL A 192 30.63 4.23 3.84
C VAL A 192 30.69 5.61 4.52
N HIS A 193 31.72 6.37 4.15
CA HIS A 193 31.85 7.80 4.46
C HIS A 193 31.86 8.56 3.14
N LEU A 194 30.93 9.48 2.96
CA LEU A 194 30.86 10.34 1.78
C LEU A 194 31.40 11.72 2.12
N LYS A 195 32.46 12.13 1.43
CA LYS A 195 32.87 13.53 1.40
C LYS A 195 31.98 14.30 0.44
N ILE A 196 31.21 15.25 0.96
CA ILE A 196 30.42 16.18 0.17
C ILE A 196 31.18 17.50 0.14
N SER A 197 31.52 17.97 -1.05
CA SER A 197 32.19 19.25 -1.27
C SER A 197 31.89 19.77 -2.67
N PRO A 198 32.05 21.07 -2.95
CA PRO A 198 31.88 21.63 -4.29
C PRO A 198 32.75 20.98 -5.37
N THR A 199 33.85 20.31 -4.97
CA THR A 199 34.78 19.64 -5.89
C THR A 199 34.55 18.14 -6.02
N THR A 200 33.63 17.55 -5.26
CA THR A 200 33.33 16.11 -5.34
C THR A 200 32.65 15.81 -6.69
N THR A 201 32.95 14.71 -7.37
CA THR A 201 32.24 14.33 -8.61
C THR A 201 30.81 13.86 -8.32
N VAL A 202 29.80 14.34 -9.07
CA VAL A 202 28.41 13.85 -8.96
C VAL A 202 28.33 12.45 -9.56
N SER A 203 27.75 11.50 -8.83
CA SER A 203 27.43 10.18 -9.40
C SER A 203 26.12 10.24 -10.18
N GLN A 204 26.03 9.50 -11.28
CA GLN A 204 24.76 9.39 -12.01
C GLN A 204 23.76 8.56 -11.21
N ILE A 205 22.64 9.18 -10.83
CA ILE A 205 21.53 8.55 -10.10
C ILE A 205 20.23 8.73 -10.87
N HIS A 206 19.29 7.81 -10.68
CA HIS A 206 17.99 7.88 -11.31
C HIS A 206 17.27 9.19 -10.97
N LYS A 207 16.88 9.96 -12.00
CA LYS A 207 16.31 11.31 -11.90
C LYS A 207 15.16 11.42 -10.89
N LYS A 208 14.26 10.43 -10.86
CA LYS A 208 13.15 10.37 -9.88
C LYS A 208 13.56 10.61 -8.43
N TYR A 209 14.74 10.14 -7.99
CA TYR A 209 15.21 10.32 -6.62
C TYR A 209 15.70 11.75 -6.37
N ILE A 210 16.32 12.35 -7.40
CA ILE A 210 16.79 13.73 -7.39
C ILE A 210 15.59 14.67 -7.32
N ASP A 211 14.59 14.47 -8.18
CA ASP A 211 13.39 15.32 -8.23
C ASP A 211 12.67 15.36 -6.86
N ILE A 212 12.46 14.19 -6.23
CA ILE A 212 11.84 14.10 -4.88
C ILE A 212 12.70 14.79 -3.82
N PHE A 213 14.03 14.67 -3.91
CA PHE A 213 14.92 15.36 -2.98
C PHE A 213 14.84 16.87 -3.16
N THR A 214 14.93 17.38 -4.39
CA THR A 214 14.88 18.82 -4.67
C THR A 214 13.58 19.43 -4.15
N GLU A 215 12.43 18.74 -4.31
CA GLU A 215 11.16 19.16 -3.72
C GLU A 215 11.18 19.13 -2.19
N SER A 216 11.67 18.04 -1.59
CA SER A 216 11.78 17.90 -0.14
C SER A 216 12.67 18.97 0.48
N TYR A 217 13.82 19.24 -0.15
CA TYR A 217 14.80 20.24 0.29
C TYR A 217 14.25 21.67 0.20
N LYS A 218 13.58 22.01 -0.91
CA LYS A 218 12.86 23.29 -1.04
C LYS A 218 11.82 23.47 0.07
N SER A 219 11.04 22.42 0.37
CA SER A 219 10.06 22.45 1.46
C SER A 219 10.71 22.66 2.84
N GLN A 220 11.82 21.97 3.12
CA GLN A 220 12.53 22.11 4.40
C GLN A 220 13.22 23.47 4.55
N LYS A 221 13.86 23.98 3.49
CA LYS A 221 14.42 25.34 3.47
C LYS A 221 13.34 26.39 3.71
N GLN A 222 12.20 26.29 3.04
CA GLN A 222 11.08 27.21 3.29
C GLN A 222 10.58 27.15 4.74
N LYS A 223 10.53 25.96 5.37
CA LYS A 223 10.15 25.84 6.79
C LYS A 223 11.17 26.49 7.72
N LEU A 224 12.47 26.30 7.43
CA LEU A 224 13.57 26.92 8.17
C LEU A 224 13.52 28.45 8.07
N ASP A 225 13.44 29.00 6.85
CA ASP A 225 13.45 30.44 6.59
C ASP A 225 12.27 31.15 7.27
N ASN A 226 11.11 30.48 7.31
CA ASN A 226 9.91 30.98 7.98
C ASN A 226 9.83 30.64 9.47
N LYS A 227 10.90 30.06 10.06
CA LYS A 227 10.97 29.64 11.47
C LYS A 227 9.75 28.82 11.92
N ARG A 228 9.27 27.91 11.07
CA ARG A 228 8.09 27.10 11.38
C ARG A 228 8.45 25.99 12.37
N ASP A 229 7.61 25.78 13.38
CA ASP A 229 7.69 24.63 14.32
C ASP A 229 7.63 23.24 13.65
N THR A 230 7.33 23.21 12.36
CA THR A 230 7.28 21.99 11.55
C THR A 230 8.61 21.65 10.86
N PHE A 231 9.60 22.54 10.92
CA PHE A 231 10.94 22.29 10.38
C PHE A 231 11.60 21.10 11.10
N ALA A 232 12.11 20.12 10.34
CA ALA A 232 12.82 18.94 10.85
C ALA A 232 12.14 18.15 12.01
N ARG A 233 10.85 18.38 12.28
CA ARG A 233 10.14 17.78 13.42
C ARG A 233 10.10 16.25 13.37
N GLY A 234 10.14 15.70 12.16
CA GLY A 234 9.86 14.30 11.87
C GLY A 234 8.37 13.97 11.86
N ARG A 235 8.02 12.76 11.45
CA ARG A 235 6.63 12.28 11.49
C ARG A 235 6.32 11.74 12.88
N ARG A 236 5.12 12.00 13.39
CA ARG A 236 4.68 11.39 14.67
C ARG A 236 4.31 9.93 14.43
N PHE A 237 4.62 9.06 15.39
CA PHE A 237 4.27 7.63 15.35
C PHE A 237 2.79 7.41 15.00
N SER A 238 1.86 8.08 15.69
CA SER A 238 0.42 7.95 15.43
C SER A 238 0.04 8.24 13.97
N SER A 239 0.61 9.28 13.37
CA SER A 239 0.37 9.61 11.96
C SER A 239 0.91 8.55 11.00
N VAL A 240 2.09 7.98 11.29
CA VAL A 240 2.66 6.90 10.47
C VAL A 240 1.81 5.63 10.60
N ARG A 241 1.40 5.30 11.83
CA ARG A 241 0.55 4.15 12.15
C ARG A 241 -0.83 4.24 11.49
N GLU A 242 -1.50 5.38 11.60
CA GLU A 242 -2.78 5.63 10.90
C GLU A 242 -2.63 5.50 9.38
N SER A 243 -1.53 6.02 8.81
CA SER A 243 -1.26 5.87 7.38
C SER A 243 -1.08 4.40 6.98
N LEU A 244 -0.42 3.61 7.83
CA LEU A 244 -0.22 2.18 7.61
C LEU A 244 -1.56 1.43 7.62
N VAL A 245 -2.39 1.67 8.64
CA VAL A 245 -3.74 1.08 8.75
C VAL A 245 -4.57 1.39 7.50
N ARG A 246 -4.62 2.66 7.07
CA ARG A 246 -5.34 3.04 5.84
C ARG A 246 -4.80 2.35 4.59
N ASN A 247 -3.49 2.16 4.47
CA ASN A 247 -2.90 1.45 3.33
C ASN A 247 -3.28 -0.04 3.35
N ILE A 248 -3.36 -0.65 4.54
CA ILE A 248 -3.83 -2.03 4.71
C ILE A 248 -5.31 -2.15 4.32
N GLU A 249 -6.17 -1.25 4.81
CA GLU A 249 -7.59 -1.22 4.46
C GLU A 249 -7.78 -1.04 2.95
N ARG A 250 -7.03 -0.13 2.33
CA ARG A 250 -7.09 0.12 0.90
C ARG A 250 -6.73 -1.12 0.07
N GLY A 251 -5.69 -1.86 0.45
CA GLY A 251 -5.33 -3.09 -0.27
C GLY A 251 -6.41 -4.17 -0.16
N ILE A 252 -7.07 -4.29 1.00
CA ILE A 252 -8.23 -5.19 1.19
C ILE A 252 -9.37 -4.77 0.26
N GLN A 253 -9.72 -3.48 0.28
CA GLN A 253 -10.78 -2.89 -0.56
C GLN A 253 -10.51 -3.11 -2.05
N GLN A 254 -9.28 -2.90 -2.50
CA GLN A 254 -8.90 -3.11 -3.91
C GLN A 254 -8.99 -4.59 -4.30
N ALA A 255 -8.59 -5.51 -3.42
CA ALA A 255 -8.74 -6.95 -3.63
C ALA A 255 -10.22 -7.36 -3.73
N GLN A 256 -11.10 -6.78 -2.90
CA GLN A 256 -12.54 -7.01 -2.97
C GLN A 256 -13.13 -6.53 -4.31
N ILE A 257 -12.84 -5.30 -4.74
CA ILE A 257 -13.36 -4.75 -6.02
C ILE A 257 -12.86 -5.60 -7.20
N THR A 258 -11.56 -5.92 -7.22
CA THR A 258 -10.94 -6.77 -8.25
C THR A 258 -11.64 -8.13 -8.31
N SER A 259 -11.86 -8.75 -7.15
CA SER A 259 -12.53 -10.05 -7.06
C SER A 259 -13.98 -10.02 -7.54
N LEU A 260 -14.74 -8.96 -7.20
CA LEU A 260 -16.12 -8.77 -7.65
C LEU A 260 -16.20 -8.56 -9.18
N ARG A 261 -15.29 -7.75 -9.73
CA ARG A 261 -15.17 -7.56 -11.18
C ARG A 261 -14.88 -8.89 -11.88
N ASP A 262 -13.90 -9.64 -11.39
CA ASP A 262 -13.50 -10.91 -12.00
C ASP A 262 -14.62 -11.94 -11.94
N PHE A 263 -15.41 -11.95 -10.86
CA PHE A 263 -16.64 -12.73 -10.77
C PHE A 263 -17.63 -12.36 -11.89
N PHE A 264 -17.88 -11.08 -12.14
CA PHE A 264 -18.75 -10.67 -13.25
C PHE A 264 -18.17 -10.95 -14.63
N ILE A 265 -16.85 -10.86 -14.82
CA ILE A 265 -16.18 -11.28 -16.06
C ILE A 265 -16.44 -12.77 -16.32
N ARG A 266 -16.24 -13.62 -15.31
CA ARG A 266 -16.49 -15.07 -15.43
C ARG A 266 -17.96 -15.35 -15.73
N LEU A 267 -18.89 -14.67 -15.04
CA LEU A 267 -20.32 -14.79 -15.29
C LEU A 267 -20.70 -14.38 -16.73
N ALA A 268 -20.17 -13.26 -17.22
CA ALA A 268 -20.38 -12.78 -18.58
C ALA A 268 -19.85 -13.79 -19.61
N ASN A 269 -18.62 -14.28 -19.41
CA ASN A 269 -17.98 -15.25 -20.30
C ASN A 269 -18.74 -16.57 -20.36
N GLN A 270 -19.19 -17.10 -19.21
CA GLN A 270 -19.95 -18.35 -19.16
C GLN A 270 -21.30 -18.23 -19.89
N SER A 271 -21.87 -17.03 -19.93
CA SER A 271 -23.10 -16.76 -20.68
C SER A 271 -22.88 -16.39 -22.16
N SER A 272 -21.64 -16.04 -22.55
CA SER A 272 -21.31 -15.42 -23.86
C SER A 272 -21.53 -16.33 -25.08
N SER A 273 -21.20 -17.63 -24.96
CA SER A 273 -21.35 -18.62 -26.03
C SER A 273 -22.81 -18.76 -26.52
N TRP A 274 -23.78 -18.40 -25.69
CA TRP A 274 -25.20 -18.40 -26.02
C TRP A 274 -25.65 -17.20 -26.86
N TYR A 275 -24.92 -16.08 -26.81
CA TYR A 275 -25.29 -14.86 -27.53
C TYR A 275 -24.70 -14.82 -28.95
N SER A 276 -23.45 -15.28 -29.11
CA SER A 276 -22.73 -15.26 -30.38
C SER A 276 -23.22 -16.32 -31.38
N GLY A 277 -23.62 -17.51 -30.92
CA GLY A 277 -24.00 -18.62 -31.81
C GLY A 277 -25.35 -18.50 -32.53
N TYR A 278 -26.25 -17.60 -32.08
CA TYR A 278 -27.66 -17.64 -32.48
C TYR A 278 -28.29 -16.26 -32.84
N LYS A 279 -27.49 -15.22 -33.15
CA LYS A 279 -27.96 -13.84 -33.47
C LYS A 279 -28.96 -13.29 -32.45
N HIS A 280 -28.55 -13.35 -31.20
CA HIS A 280 -29.44 -13.40 -30.05
C HIS A 280 -29.20 -12.13 -29.20
N SER A 281 -30.26 -11.35 -28.84
CA SER A 281 -30.12 -10.08 -28.07
C SER A 281 -29.29 -10.20 -26.78
N ASP A 282 -28.16 -9.49 -26.71
CA ASP A 282 -27.20 -9.53 -25.61
C ASP A 282 -27.38 -8.38 -24.61
N ARG A 283 -28.63 -8.13 -24.20
CA ARG A 283 -28.92 -7.01 -23.29
C ARG A 283 -28.37 -7.24 -21.89
N LYS A 284 -28.48 -8.47 -21.36
CA LYS A 284 -27.90 -8.83 -20.06
C LYS A 284 -26.38 -8.73 -20.06
N GLY A 285 -25.71 -9.28 -21.07
CA GLY A 285 -24.25 -9.20 -21.16
C GLY A 285 -23.77 -7.76 -21.31
N LYS A 286 -24.51 -6.91 -22.04
CA LYS A 286 -24.23 -5.45 -22.07
C LYS A 286 -24.33 -4.80 -20.69
N CYS A 287 -25.38 -5.09 -19.90
CA CYS A 287 -25.51 -4.56 -18.54
C CYS A 287 -24.43 -5.10 -17.58
N ILE A 288 -24.06 -6.38 -17.67
CA ILE A 288 -22.96 -6.93 -16.86
C ILE A 288 -21.63 -6.25 -17.25
N ARG A 289 -21.41 -6.03 -18.56
CA ARG A 289 -20.20 -5.35 -19.04
C ARG A 289 -20.12 -3.88 -18.62
N SER A 290 -21.22 -3.15 -18.54
CA SER A 290 -21.19 -1.77 -18.00
C SER A 290 -20.78 -1.75 -16.52
N VAL A 291 -21.21 -2.74 -15.73
CA VAL A 291 -20.75 -2.92 -14.35
C VAL A 291 -19.26 -3.26 -14.29
N ILE A 292 -18.77 -4.17 -15.15
CA ILE A 292 -17.33 -4.50 -15.22
C ILE A 292 -16.52 -3.22 -15.50
N THR A 293 -16.92 -2.42 -16.50
CA THR A 293 -16.25 -1.15 -16.82
C THR A 293 -16.25 -0.18 -15.64
N TYR A 294 -17.37 -0.06 -14.91
CA TYR A 294 -17.43 0.77 -13.71
C TYR A 294 -16.49 0.28 -12.61
N LEU A 295 -16.45 -1.03 -12.33
CA LEU A 295 -15.52 -1.59 -11.34
C LEU A 295 -14.05 -1.41 -11.77
N ASP A 296 -13.73 -1.50 -13.07
CA ASP A 296 -12.40 -1.18 -13.59
C ASP A 296 -11.99 0.28 -13.34
N THR A 297 -12.94 1.23 -13.43
CA THR A 297 -12.64 2.62 -13.07
C THR A 297 -12.33 2.77 -11.58
N LEU A 298 -13.03 2.03 -10.72
CA LEU A 298 -12.83 2.08 -9.26
C LEU A 298 -11.52 1.45 -8.80
N ILE A 299 -11.02 0.40 -9.48
CA ILE A 299 -9.74 -0.25 -9.14
C ILE A 299 -8.57 0.73 -9.27
N ASN A 300 -8.70 1.70 -10.18
CA ASN A 300 -7.71 2.73 -10.44
C ASN A 300 -7.98 4.04 -9.68
N ASP A 301 -9.15 4.18 -9.07
CA ASP A 301 -9.52 5.34 -8.25
C ASP A 301 -8.90 5.23 -6.84
N ILE A 302 -8.70 6.38 -6.20
CA ILE A 302 -8.27 6.50 -4.81
C ILE A 302 -9.46 6.31 -3.86
N ASN A 303 -10.69 6.56 -4.31
CA ASN A 303 -11.89 6.54 -3.47
C ASN A 303 -12.65 5.21 -3.57
N TYR A 304 -12.73 4.49 -2.45
CA TYR A 304 -13.58 3.32 -2.31
C TYR A 304 -15.07 3.74 -2.27
N PRO A 305 -15.95 3.14 -3.08
CA PRO A 305 -17.36 3.55 -3.19
C PRO A 305 -18.21 3.17 -1.95
N GLY A 306 -17.66 2.37 -1.03
CA GLY A 306 -18.35 1.84 0.14
C GLY A 306 -19.05 0.50 -0.12
N ASP A 307 -19.14 -0.31 0.94
CA ASP A 307 -19.72 -1.67 0.89
C ASP A 307 -21.16 -1.67 0.38
N ALA A 308 -21.98 -0.70 0.83
CA ALA A 308 -23.37 -0.57 0.42
C ALA A 308 -23.53 -0.47 -1.10
N LYS A 309 -22.61 0.23 -1.77
CA LYS A 309 -22.63 0.39 -3.22
C LYS A 309 -22.29 -0.91 -3.94
N LEU A 310 -21.27 -1.63 -3.46
CA LEU A 310 -20.88 -2.94 -4.01
C LEU A 310 -21.99 -3.98 -3.80
N ILE A 311 -22.65 -3.96 -2.64
CA ILE A 311 -23.84 -4.77 -2.32
C ILE A 311 -24.97 -4.47 -3.29
N GLU A 312 -25.29 -3.20 -3.52
CA GLU A 312 -26.35 -2.82 -4.44
C GLU A 312 -26.04 -3.32 -5.87
N ILE A 313 -24.84 -3.03 -6.39
CA ILE A 313 -24.41 -3.48 -7.72
C ILE A 313 -24.56 -5.00 -7.85
N PHE A 314 -24.07 -5.75 -6.87
CA PHE A 314 -24.17 -7.20 -6.85
C PHE A 314 -25.61 -7.70 -6.90
N GLN A 315 -26.47 -7.18 -6.02
CA GLN A 315 -27.88 -7.57 -5.96
C GLN A 315 -28.63 -7.22 -7.25
N ARG A 316 -28.40 -6.03 -7.83
CA ARG A 316 -29.04 -5.62 -9.08
C ARG A 316 -28.60 -6.48 -10.26
N VAL A 317 -27.30 -6.79 -10.36
CA VAL A 317 -26.79 -7.69 -11.41
C VAL A 317 -27.37 -9.10 -11.27
N LEU A 318 -27.44 -9.65 -10.04
CA LEU A 318 -28.05 -10.97 -9.84
C LEU A 318 -29.56 -10.96 -10.15
N THR A 319 -30.25 -9.84 -9.93
CA THR A 319 -31.68 -9.68 -10.22
C THR A 319 -32.00 -9.72 -11.73
N ILE A 320 -31.06 -9.35 -12.61
CA ILE A 320 -31.31 -9.43 -14.06
C ILE A 320 -31.10 -10.85 -14.63
N LEU A 321 -30.45 -11.76 -13.90
CA LEU A 321 -30.16 -13.11 -14.38
C LEU A 321 -31.43 -13.92 -14.70
N PRO A 322 -32.51 -13.88 -13.92
CA PRO A 322 -33.75 -14.61 -14.21
C PRO A 322 -34.61 -14.04 -15.35
N ILE A 323 -34.34 -12.82 -15.85
CA ILE A 323 -35.20 -12.16 -16.86
C ILE A 323 -35.37 -13.03 -18.12
N VAL A 324 -36.60 -13.27 -18.55
CA VAL A 324 -36.90 -14.14 -19.68
C VAL A 324 -36.95 -13.35 -20.98
N ARG A 325 -36.42 -13.94 -22.06
CA ARG A 325 -36.06 -13.20 -23.27
C ARG A 325 -37.22 -12.88 -24.22
N LYS A 326 -38.14 -13.82 -24.44
CA LYS A 326 -38.90 -13.85 -25.72
C LYS A 326 -40.43 -13.97 -25.63
N SER A 327 -41.03 -14.12 -24.45
CA SER A 327 -42.49 -13.96 -24.34
C SER A 327 -42.80 -12.72 -23.51
N ASN A 328 -43.56 -11.79 -24.10
CA ASN A 328 -44.41 -10.90 -23.30
C ASN A 328 -45.65 -11.68 -22.82
N ASN A 329 -45.90 -12.85 -23.41
CA ASN A 329 -46.93 -13.78 -22.97
C ASN A 329 -46.42 -14.53 -21.74
N ILE A 330 -46.89 -14.07 -20.59
CA ILE A 330 -46.76 -14.77 -19.31
C ILE A 330 -47.44 -16.15 -19.45
N PRO A 331 -46.80 -17.25 -19.02
CA PRO A 331 -47.47 -18.55 -18.96
C PRO A 331 -48.67 -18.51 -18.01
N ASN A 332 -49.83 -19.05 -18.42
CA ASN A 332 -51.08 -19.00 -17.65
C ASN A 332 -50.97 -19.57 -16.21
N ASN A 333 -50.07 -20.55 -15.98
CA ASN A 333 -49.89 -21.20 -14.68
C ASN A 333 -48.48 -20.96 -14.09
N LEU A 334 -47.91 -19.75 -14.19
CA LEU A 334 -46.53 -19.48 -13.77
C LEU A 334 -46.28 -19.80 -12.27
N SER A 335 -45.29 -20.66 -12.00
CA SER A 335 -44.84 -21.02 -10.66
C SER A 335 -43.35 -21.35 -10.65
N LEU A 336 -42.76 -21.44 -9.46
CA LEU A 336 -41.38 -21.92 -9.30
C LEU A 336 -41.18 -23.37 -9.78
N GLU A 337 -42.26 -24.17 -9.87
CA GLU A 337 -42.16 -25.56 -10.31
C GLU A 337 -42.07 -25.69 -11.84
N ASN A 338 -42.54 -24.71 -12.60
CA ASN A 338 -42.63 -24.78 -14.06
C ASN A 338 -41.87 -23.68 -14.81
N ILE A 339 -41.16 -22.79 -14.12
CA ILE A 339 -40.27 -21.83 -14.76
C ILE A 339 -38.92 -22.44 -15.13
N ALA A 340 -38.48 -22.24 -16.38
CA ALA A 340 -37.19 -22.71 -16.86
C ALA A 340 -36.06 -21.73 -16.49
N MET A 341 -34.93 -22.28 -16.03
CA MET A 341 -33.74 -21.51 -15.68
C MET A 341 -33.11 -20.87 -16.92
N THR A 342 -32.81 -19.57 -16.85
CA THR A 342 -32.09 -18.90 -17.93
C THR A 342 -30.63 -19.37 -17.98
N LYS A 343 -30.00 -19.29 -19.15
CA LYS A 343 -28.58 -19.66 -19.31
C LYS A 343 -27.63 -18.79 -18.49
N THR A 344 -27.92 -17.49 -18.40
CA THR A 344 -27.15 -16.56 -17.56
C THR A 344 -27.29 -16.93 -16.07
N ALA A 345 -28.49 -17.28 -15.61
CA ALA A 345 -28.69 -17.77 -14.25
C ALA A 345 -28.00 -19.13 -14.03
N LYS A 346 -27.97 -20.01 -15.04
CA LYS A 346 -27.27 -21.30 -14.96
C LYS A 346 -25.76 -21.12 -14.77
N GLY A 347 -25.16 -20.15 -15.49
CA GLY A 347 -23.73 -19.83 -15.37
C GLY A 347 -23.31 -19.40 -13.97
N LEU A 348 -24.21 -18.79 -13.17
CA LEU A 348 -23.94 -18.42 -11.79
C LEU A 348 -23.54 -19.63 -10.89
N PHE A 349 -24.13 -20.81 -11.17
CA PHE A 349 -23.89 -22.05 -10.41
C PHE A 349 -22.79 -22.92 -11.03
N ASP A 350 -22.03 -22.36 -11.96
CA ASP A 350 -20.85 -23.01 -12.52
C ASP A 350 -19.65 -22.79 -11.59
N SER A 351 -18.86 -23.83 -11.34
CA SER A 351 -17.70 -23.76 -10.45
C SER A 351 -16.61 -22.81 -10.95
N VAL A 352 -16.59 -22.49 -12.26
CA VAL A 352 -15.71 -21.45 -12.82
C VAL A 352 -16.14 -20.07 -12.33
N VAL A 353 -17.45 -19.80 -12.26
CA VAL A 353 -17.98 -18.49 -11.84
C VAL A 353 -17.95 -18.38 -10.32
N THR A 354 -18.51 -19.38 -9.65
CA THR A 354 -18.61 -19.50 -8.20
C THR A 354 -17.80 -20.72 -7.74
N PRO A 355 -16.50 -20.58 -7.41
CA PRO A 355 -15.70 -21.71 -6.94
C PRO A 355 -16.12 -22.15 -5.53
N ASP A 356 -15.68 -23.36 -5.13
CA ASP A 356 -15.97 -23.91 -3.80
C ASP A 356 -15.31 -23.11 -2.67
N ARG A 357 -14.26 -22.35 -2.97
CA ARG A 357 -13.62 -21.43 -2.02
C ARG A 357 -14.27 -20.04 -2.08
N PRO A 358 -14.38 -19.34 -0.94
CA PRO A 358 -14.79 -17.93 -0.91
C PRO A 358 -13.87 -17.05 -1.78
N LEU A 359 -14.47 -16.13 -2.52
CA LEU A 359 -13.84 -15.05 -3.24
C LEU A 359 -13.62 -13.85 -2.30
N ALA A 360 -12.63 -13.00 -2.58
CA ALA A 360 -12.26 -11.92 -1.66
C ALA A 360 -13.40 -10.93 -1.39
N PHE A 361 -14.26 -10.65 -2.38
CA PHE A 361 -15.42 -9.77 -2.20
C PHE A 361 -16.46 -10.32 -1.21
N GLU A 362 -16.47 -11.63 -0.95
CA GLU A 362 -17.43 -12.27 -0.04
C GLU A 362 -17.12 -11.99 1.44
N ALA A 363 -16.01 -11.33 1.74
CA ALA A 363 -15.73 -10.78 3.06
C ALA A 363 -16.62 -9.56 3.40
N ILE A 364 -17.29 -8.97 2.41
CA ILE A 364 -18.30 -7.93 2.63
C ILE A 364 -19.61 -8.62 3.04
N ASP A 365 -20.18 -8.17 4.17
CA ASP A 365 -21.45 -8.68 4.66
C ASP A 365 -22.53 -8.56 3.58
N SER A 366 -23.34 -9.62 3.43
CA SER A 366 -24.38 -9.77 2.39
C SER A 366 -23.92 -10.10 0.97
N LEU A 367 -22.61 -10.22 0.70
CA LEU A 367 -22.09 -10.68 -0.61
C LEU A 367 -21.76 -12.18 -0.68
N ASN A 368 -21.95 -12.94 0.40
CA ASN A 368 -21.60 -14.36 0.42
C ASN A 368 -22.34 -15.20 -0.65
N LEU A 369 -21.64 -16.21 -1.19
CA LEU A 369 -22.16 -17.13 -2.20
C LEU A 369 -22.40 -18.55 -1.67
N ASP A 370 -22.39 -18.77 -0.36
CA ASP A 370 -22.53 -20.12 0.22
C ASP A 370 -23.86 -20.79 -0.15
N TRP A 371 -24.91 -19.99 -0.34
CA TRP A 371 -26.20 -20.49 -0.83
C TRP A 371 -26.12 -21.02 -2.27
N ILE A 372 -25.25 -20.47 -3.12
CA ILE A 372 -24.97 -20.99 -4.46
C ILE A 372 -24.18 -22.30 -4.34
N ARG A 373 -23.12 -22.30 -3.54
CA ARG A 373 -22.25 -23.48 -3.34
C ARG A 373 -23.04 -24.69 -2.84
N ARG A 374 -23.91 -24.50 -1.84
CA ARG A 374 -24.80 -25.56 -1.33
C ARG A 374 -25.75 -26.12 -2.41
N ALA A 375 -26.08 -25.32 -3.42
CA ALA A 375 -26.96 -25.71 -4.52
C ALA A 375 -26.23 -26.27 -5.76
N HIS A 376 -24.88 -26.30 -5.80
CA HIS A 376 -24.11 -26.78 -6.97
C HIS A 376 -24.54 -28.16 -7.47
N ARG A 377 -24.82 -29.08 -6.55
CA ARG A 377 -25.24 -30.46 -6.86
C ARG A 377 -26.74 -30.62 -7.07
N GLY A 378 -27.52 -29.56 -6.89
CA GLY A 378 -28.95 -29.56 -7.12
C GLY A 378 -29.31 -29.56 -8.60
N SER A 379 -30.54 -29.98 -8.91
CA SER A 379 -31.10 -29.81 -10.25
C SER A 379 -31.23 -28.33 -10.61
N ASP A 380 -31.36 -28.01 -11.91
CA ASP A 380 -31.58 -26.63 -12.38
C ASP A 380 -32.77 -25.98 -11.65
N ARG A 381 -33.81 -26.75 -11.31
CA ARG A 381 -34.96 -26.28 -10.51
C ARG A 381 -34.56 -25.88 -9.09
N VAL A 382 -33.77 -26.71 -8.40
CA VAL A 382 -33.29 -26.41 -7.04
C VAL A 382 -32.44 -25.14 -7.06
N LYS A 383 -31.47 -25.06 -7.97
CA LYS A 383 -30.61 -23.88 -8.17
C LYS A 383 -31.42 -22.62 -8.37
N TYR A 384 -32.41 -22.67 -9.26
CA TYR A 384 -33.20 -21.51 -9.59
C TYR A 384 -34.11 -21.06 -8.44
N LYS A 385 -34.69 -22.00 -7.68
CA LYS A 385 -35.43 -21.68 -6.44
C LYS A 385 -34.57 -20.96 -5.42
N VAL A 386 -33.30 -21.37 -5.24
CA VAL A 386 -32.39 -20.70 -4.31
C VAL A 386 -32.11 -19.27 -4.77
N LEU A 387 -31.82 -19.05 -6.06
CA LEU A 387 -31.63 -17.70 -6.61
C LEU A 387 -32.84 -16.79 -6.38
N PHE A 388 -34.06 -17.26 -6.66
CA PHE A 388 -35.27 -16.46 -6.43
C PHE A 388 -35.50 -16.13 -4.95
N ARG A 389 -35.22 -17.05 -4.04
CA ARG A 389 -35.32 -16.79 -2.59
C ARG A 389 -34.41 -15.64 -2.16
N GLU A 390 -33.17 -15.60 -2.66
CA GLU A 390 -32.26 -14.50 -2.34
C GLU A 390 -32.70 -13.17 -2.95
N ILE A 391 -33.12 -13.15 -4.23
CA ILE A 391 -33.64 -11.93 -4.86
C ILE A 391 -34.84 -11.36 -4.09
N ILE A 392 -35.70 -12.21 -3.53
CA ILE A 392 -36.87 -11.79 -2.77
C ILE A 392 -36.51 -11.15 -1.45
N LYS A 393 -35.51 -11.70 -0.75
CA LYS A 393 -34.98 -11.08 0.47
C LYS A 393 -34.51 -9.65 0.21
N TRP A 394 -33.80 -9.42 -0.90
CA TRP A 394 -33.31 -8.08 -1.26
C TRP A 394 -34.42 -7.08 -1.61
N ASN A 395 -35.55 -7.57 -2.13
CA ASN A 395 -36.67 -6.73 -2.55
C ASN A 395 -37.78 -6.60 -1.49
N ALA A 396 -37.53 -7.03 -0.24
CA ALA A 396 -38.46 -7.00 0.89
C ALA A 396 -39.86 -7.60 0.59
N SER A 397 -39.97 -8.45 -0.43
CA SER A 397 -41.21 -9.17 -0.73
C SER A 397 -41.31 -10.36 0.21
N LYS A 398 -42.47 -10.56 0.84
CA LYS A 398 -42.66 -11.66 1.80
C LYS A 398 -42.86 -13.02 1.12
N ASN A 399 -43.13 -13.08 -0.19
CA ASN A 399 -43.42 -14.33 -0.90
C ASN A 399 -42.96 -14.33 -2.37
N VAL A 400 -42.62 -15.54 -2.89
CA VAL A 400 -42.53 -15.81 -4.33
C VAL A 400 -43.93 -16.16 -4.83
N ASP A 401 -44.71 -15.18 -5.28
CA ASP A 401 -45.99 -15.47 -5.93
C ASP A 401 -45.90 -15.31 -7.45
N ALA A 402 -46.97 -15.70 -8.14
CA ALA A 402 -47.04 -15.58 -9.59
C ALA A 402 -46.83 -14.13 -10.06
N LEU A 403 -47.29 -13.13 -9.29
CA LEU A 403 -47.15 -11.70 -9.62
C LEU A 403 -45.69 -11.25 -9.57
N PHE A 404 -44.90 -11.71 -8.60
CA PHE A 404 -43.46 -11.45 -8.56
C PHE A 404 -42.73 -12.07 -9.76
N LEU A 405 -43.03 -13.32 -10.07
CA LEU A 405 -42.40 -14.02 -11.21
C LEU A 405 -42.77 -13.38 -12.56
N GLN A 406 -44.00 -12.87 -12.70
CA GLN A 406 -44.48 -12.16 -13.89
C GLN A 406 -43.62 -10.93 -14.21
N LYS A 407 -43.08 -10.23 -13.21
CA LYS A 407 -42.23 -9.04 -13.43
C LYS A 407 -40.99 -9.35 -14.26
N PHE A 408 -40.44 -10.57 -14.21
CA PHE A 408 -39.30 -10.98 -15.05
C PHE A 408 -39.66 -11.17 -16.53
N TYR A 409 -40.96 -11.19 -16.86
CA TYR A 409 -41.51 -11.25 -18.22
C TYR A 409 -42.00 -9.89 -18.73
N THR A 410 -42.45 -9.00 -17.84
CA THR A 410 -43.10 -7.73 -18.22
C THR A 410 -42.30 -6.48 -17.88
N ASN A 411 -41.56 -6.44 -16.76
CA ASN A 411 -40.79 -5.26 -16.30
C ASN A 411 -39.29 -5.37 -16.60
N LYS A 412 -38.94 -5.75 -17.83
CA LYS A 412 -37.53 -6.01 -18.20
C LYS A 412 -36.69 -4.74 -18.14
N ASP A 413 -37.24 -3.64 -18.67
CA ASP A 413 -36.56 -2.34 -18.75
C ASP A 413 -36.24 -1.80 -17.37
N GLY A 414 -37.20 -1.83 -16.44
CA GLY A 414 -36.99 -1.37 -15.07
C GLY A 414 -35.87 -2.12 -14.35
N TYR A 415 -35.73 -3.44 -14.57
CA TYR A 415 -34.60 -4.18 -13.97
C TYR A 415 -33.24 -3.81 -14.58
N TYR A 416 -33.17 -3.51 -15.88
CA TYR A 416 -31.92 -3.03 -16.48
C TYR A 416 -31.60 -1.60 -16.01
N GLU A 417 -32.61 -0.76 -15.84
CA GLU A 417 -32.47 0.58 -15.28
C GLU A 417 -31.94 0.54 -13.84
N LEU A 418 -32.42 -0.39 -13.01
CA LEU A 418 -31.89 -0.59 -11.66
C LEU A 418 -30.37 -0.86 -11.64
N VAL A 419 -29.86 -1.63 -12.61
CA VAL A 419 -28.40 -1.86 -12.73
C VAL A 419 -27.66 -0.58 -13.11
N ASN A 420 -28.23 0.21 -14.03
CA ASN A 420 -27.63 1.48 -14.44
C ASN A 420 -27.63 2.50 -13.29
N LEU A 421 -28.73 2.62 -12.55
CA LEU A 421 -28.82 3.47 -11.36
C LEU A 421 -27.79 3.04 -10.29
N ALA A 422 -27.61 1.73 -10.10
CA ALA A 422 -26.64 1.20 -9.16
C ALA A 422 -25.18 1.55 -9.50
N ILE A 423 -24.84 1.90 -10.74
CA ILE A 423 -23.49 2.37 -11.12
C ILE A 423 -23.40 3.89 -11.33
N GLN A 424 -24.53 4.60 -11.43
CA GLN A 424 -24.58 6.05 -11.69
C GLN A 424 -24.84 6.90 -10.44
N GLY A 425 -25.65 6.41 -9.51
CA GLY A 425 -25.84 7.04 -8.19
C GLY A 425 -24.63 6.82 -7.29
#